data_AF-A0A2G0ZAW5-F1
#
_entry.id   AF-A0A2G0ZAW5-F1
#
_cell.length_a   1.000
_cell.length_b   1.000
_cell.length_c   1.000
_cell.angle_alpha   90.00
_cell.angle_beta   90.00
_cell.angle_gamma   90.00
#
_symmetry.space_group_name_H-M   'P 1'
#
loop_
_entity.id
_entity.type
_entity.pdbx_description
1 polymer ?
#
loop_
_entity_poly.entity_id
_entity_poly.type
_entity_poly.pdbx_seq_one_letter_code
_entity_poly.pdbx_strand_id
1 'polypeptide(L)'
;MTTSLSVIGQLEGEVLREAVLDADDMCSMNFARDEFNRLAALVLGQIVPALGGYHNSQLACDLSRHVEQVRIFSGNFCWLHRHLGASYGVVGERPGIDIEVRP
;
A
#
# COMPACT_ATOMS: atom_id res chain seq x y z
N MET A 1 -34.11 -34.25 7.56
CA MET A 1 -33.90 -33.32 6.43
C MET A 1 -32.40 -33.21 6.23
N THR A 2 -31.90 -33.67 5.09
CA THR A 2 -30.47 -33.75 4.79
C THR A 2 -30.07 -32.53 3.99
N THR A 3 -29.31 -31.62 4.60
CA THR A 3 -28.82 -30.41 3.93
C THR A 3 -27.60 -30.81 3.11
N SER A 4 -27.76 -31.01 1.80
CA SER A 4 -26.64 -31.15 0.88
C SER A 4 -25.97 -29.78 0.71
N LEU A 5 -24.74 -29.64 1.19
CA LEU A 5 -23.89 -28.49 0.88
C LEU A 5 -23.57 -28.54 -0.62
N SER A 6 -23.97 -27.50 -1.35
CA SER A 6 -23.64 -27.36 -2.77
C SER A 6 -22.13 -27.29 -2.92
N VAL A 7 -21.61 -28.17 -3.78
CA VAL A 7 -20.23 -28.21 -4.26
C VAL A 7 -19.73 -26.79 -4.51
N ILE A 8 -18.56 -26.47 -3.93
CA ILE A 8 -17.78 -25.27 -4.19
C ILE A 8 -17.68 -25.10 -5.70
N GLY A 9 -18.42 -24.14 -6.26
CA GLY A 9 -18.32 -23.79 -7.66
C GLY A 9 -16.86 -23.47 -7.97
N GLN A 10 -16.35 -23.98 -9.08
CA GLN A 10 -14.99 -23.72 -9.54
C GLN A 10 -14.83 -22.20 -9.69
N LEU A 11 -14.10 -21.58 -8.77
CA LEU A 11 -13.73 -20.17 -8.86
C LEU A 11 -12.71 -20.05 -9.98
N GLU A 12 -13.18 -19.70 -11.18
CA GLU A 12 -12.30 -19.35 -12.29
C GLU A 12 -11.61 -18.02 -11.94
N GLY A 13 -10.31 -18.07 -11.71
CA GLY A 13 -9.48 -16.89 -11.58
C GLY A 13 -9.05 -16.39 -12.96
N GLU A 14 -9.17 -15.09 -13.20
CA GLU A 14 -8.58 -14.46 -14.38
C GLU A 14 -7.15 -14.01 -14.05
N VAL A 15 -6.21 -14.31 -14.94
CA VAL A 15 -4.85 -13.74 -14.84
C VAL A 15 -4.95 -12.26 -15.22
N LEU A 16 -4.77 -11.39 -14.22
CA LEU A 16 -4.67 -9.95 -14.45
C LEU A 16 -3.41 -9.64 -15.26
N ARG A 17 -3.47 -8.56 -16.05
CA ARG A 17 -2.30 -8.07 -16.78
C ARG A 17 -1.15 -7.81 -15.81
N GLU A 18 0.07 -8.00 -16.32
CA GLU A 18 1.26 -7.51 -15.64
C GLU A 18 1.05 -6.04 -15.31
N ALA A 19 1.11 -5.73 -14.03
CA ALA A 19 1.34 -4.36 -13.66
C ALA A 19 2.85 -4.20 -13.63
N VAL A 20 3.34 -3.17 -14.32
CA VAL A 20 4.74 -2.76 -14.30
C VAL A 20 4.78 -1.40 -13.63
N LEU A 21 5.63 -1.27 -12.62
CA LEU A 21 5.90 0.00 -11.97
C LEU A 21 7.23 0.50 -12.52
N ASP A 22 7.20 1.58 -13.28
CA ASP A 22 8.43 2.15 -13.82
C ASP A 22 9.21 2.93 -12.74
N ALA A 23 10.43 3.33 -13.09
CA ALA A 23 11.31 4.01 -12.16
C ALA A 23 10.78 5.40 -11.75
N ASP A 24 10.07 6.10 -12.65
CA ASP A 24 9.57 7.44 -12.43
C ASP A 24 8.34 7.42 -11.50
N ASP A 25 7.45 6.45 -11.69
CA ASP A 25 6.32 6.16 -10.81
C ASP A 25 6.81 5.78 -9.41
N MET A 26 7.81 4.91 -9.30
CA MET A 26 8.42 4.54 -8.02
C MET A 26 9.06 5.76 -7.33
N CYS A 27 9.78 6.60 -8.08
CA CYS A 27 10.38 7.82 -7.56
C CYS A 27 9.30 8.77 -7.03
N SER A 28 8.23 8.98 -7.80
CA SER A 28 7.09 9.83 -7.42
C SER A 28 6.39 9.33 -6.16
N MET A 29 6.21 8.01 -6.03
CA MET A 29 5.62 7.38 -4.84
C MET A 29 6.50 7.54 -3.59
N ASN A 30 7.81 7.36 -3.72
CA ASN A 30 8.76 7.57 -2.63
C ASN A 30 8.77 9.04 -2.19
N PHE A 31 8.78 9.97 -3.15
CA PHE A 31 8.68 11.40 -2.87
C PHE A 31 7.38 11.74 -2.13
N ALA A 32 6.24 11.21 -2.58
CA ALA A 32 4.96 11.41 -1.91
C ALA A 32 4.95 10.86 -0.48
N ARG A 33 5.59 9.69 -0.25
CA ARG A 33 5.76 9.11 1.09
C ARG A 33 6.56 10.04 2.00
N ASP A 34 7.68 10.55 1.52
CA ASP A 34 8.57 11.40 2.29
C ASP A 34 7.90 12.73 2.64
N GLU A 35 7.22 13.34 1.68
CA GLU A 35 6.52 14.61 1.92
C GLU A 35 5.34 14.44 2.88
N PHE A 36 4.59 13.34 2.74
CA PHE A 36 3.53 13.04 3.69
C PHE A 36 4.06 12.74 5.10
N ASN A 37 5.21 12.07 5.24
CA ASN A 37 5.83 11.85 6.54
C ASN A 37 6.18 13.18 7.23
N ARG A 38 6.68 14.17 6.49
CA ARG A 38 6.94 15.52 7.01
C ARG A 38 5.65 16.20 7.45
N LEU A 39 4.61 16.15 6.61
CA LEU A 39 3.30 16.70 6.96
C LEU A 39 2.72 16.05 8.22
N ALA A 40 2.75 14.72 8.29
CA ALA A 40 2.26 13.97 9.44
C ALA A 40 3.01 14.35 10.72
N ALA A 41 4.33 14.55 10.66
CA ALA A 41 5.11 15.00 11.81
C ALA A 41 4.69 16.39 12.31
N LEU A 42 4.40 17.34 11.40
CA LEU A 42 3.89 18.66 11.77
C LEU A 42 2.49 18.56 12.39
N VAL A 43 1.57 17.83 11.75
CA VAL A 43 0.19 17.69 12.22
C VAL A 43 0.14 17.00 13.59
N LEU A 44 0.76 15.83 13.70
CA LEU A 44 0.69 15.01 14.92
C LEU A 44 1.59 15.54 16.03
N GLY A 45 2.75 16.11 15.69
CA GLY A 45 3.75 16.56 16.65
C GLY A 45 3.57 17.99 17.12
N GLN A 46 2.94 18.86 16.33
CA GLN A 46 2.79 20.29 16.67
C GLN A 46 1.33 20.72 16.75
N ILE A 47 0.54 20.44 15.71
CA ILE A 47 -0.84 20.93 15.62
C ILE A 47 -1.74 20.24 16.64
N VAL A 48 -1.72 18.91 16.71
CA VAL A 48 -2.53 18.14 17.66
C VAL A 48 -2.30 18.56 19.12
N PRO A 49 -1.04 18.71 19.60
CA PRO A 49 -0.78 19.26 20.93
C PRO A 49 -1.29 20.68 21.12
N ALA A 50 -1.12 21.56 20.12
CA ALA A 50 -1.60 22.95 20.18
C ALA A 50 -3.13 23.05 20.26
N LEU A 51 -3.85 22.04 19.76
CA LEU A 51 -5.30 21.92 19.87
C LEU A 51 -5.77 21.37 21.24
N GLY A 52 -4.87 21.12 22.18
CA GLY A 52 -5.22 20.56 23.51
C GLY A 52 -5.18 19.04 23.57
N GLY A 53 -4.64 18.38 22.54
CA GLY A 53 -4.48 16.93 22.48
C GLY A 53 -5.79 16.15 22.25
N TYR A 54 -5.69 14.83 22.27
CA TYR A 54 -6.77 13.92 21.88
C TYR A 54 -7.99 13.93 22.81
N HIS A 55 -7.81 14.29 24.09
CA HIS A 55 -8.90 14.24 25.05
C HIS A 55 -9.80 15.48 25.03
N ASN A 56 -9.24 16.63 24.61
CA ASN A 56 -9.90 17.92 24.75
C ASN A 56 -10.36 18.51 23.42
N SER A 57 -10.01 17.89 22.28
CA SER A 57 -10.32 18.41 20.96
C SER A 57 -10.72 17.30 20.00
N GLN A 58 -11.99 17.35 19.59
CA GLN A 58 -12.51 16.50 18.52
C GLN A 58 -11.74 16.74 17.21
N LEU A 59 -11.35 17.98 16.92
CA LEU A 59 -10.55 18.32 15.75
C LEU A 59 -9.18 17.63 15.77
N ALA A 60 -8.54 17.51 16.94
CA ALA A 60 -7.27 16.79 17.06
C ALA A 60 -7.45 15.29 16.75
N CYS A 61 -8.53 14.68 17.22
CA CYS A 61 -8.87 13.29 16.90
C CYS A 61 -9.15 13.10 15.40
N ASP A 62 -9.88 14.02 14.77
CA ASP A 62 -10.19 13.96 13.36
C ASP A 62 -8.96 14.14 12.49
N LEU A 63 -8.06 15.06 12.83
CA LEU A 63 -6.78 15.24 12.13
C LEU A 63 -5.94 13.96 12.17
N SER A 64 -5.76 13.35 13.35
CA SER A 64 -5.00 12.11 13.46
C SER A 64 -5.65 10.94 12.71
N ARG A 65 -6.98 10.83 12.77
CA ARG A 65 -7.74 9.85 12.00
C ARG A 65 -7.52 10.03 10.51
N HIS A 66 -7.54 11.27 10.00
CA HIS A 66 -7.31 11.54 8.59
C HIS A 66 -5.87 11.23 8.16
N VAL A 67 -4.87 11.54 8.99
CA VAL A 67 -3.47 11.15 8.72
C VAL A 67 -3.35 9.64 8.59
N GLU A 68 -3.98 8.88 9.48
CA GLU A 68 -3.96 7.41 9.41
C GLU A 68 -4.72 6.86 8.19
N GLN A 69 -5.89 7.42 7.88
CA GLN A 69 -6.68 7.03 6.71
C GLN A 69 -5.91 7.25 5.41
N VAL A 70 -5.19 8.37 5.26
CA VAL A 70 -4.38 8.61 4.07
C VAL A 70 -3.30 7.53 3.91
N ARG A 71 -2.63 7.11 5.00
CA ARG A 71 -1.66 6.00 4.95
C ARG A 71 -2.32 4.70 4.52
N ILE A 72 -3.45 4.34 5.13
CA ILE A 72 -4.15 3.09 4.85
C ILE A 72 -4.64 3.05 3.40
N PHE A 73 -5.35 4.08 2.95
CA PHE A 73 -5.97 4.10 1.64
C PHE A 73 -4.98 4.34 0.50
N SER A 74 -3.83 4.94 0.77
CA SER A 74 -2.71 5.03 -0.20
C SER A 74 -1.82 3.78 -0.22
N GLY A 75 -2.08 2.78 0.63
CA GLY A 75 -1.18 1.63 0.77
C GLY A 75 0.22 2.01 1.26
N ASN A 76 0.34 3.00 2.15
CA ASN A 76 1.61 3.63 2.54
C ASN A 76 2.39 4.19 1.35
N PHE A 77 1.67 4.80 0.41
CA PHE A 77 2.21 5.27 -0.87
C PHE A 77 2.88 4.11 -1.65
N CYS A 78 2.45 2.88 -1.41
CA CYS A 78 2.80 1.74 -2.25
C CYS A 78 1.64 1.52 -3.22
N TRP A 79 2.02 1.16 -4.43
CA TRP A 79 1.16 0.92 -5.58
C TRP A 79 -0.20 0.27 -5.28
N LEU A 80 -1.22 0.70 -6.04
CA LEU A 80 -2.65 0.35 -5.93
C LEU A 80 -2.94 -1.16 -5.90
N HIS A 81 -2.01 -1.99 -6.35
CA HIS A 81 -2.18 -3.43 -6.43
C HIS A 81 -1.59 -4.15 -5.22
N ARG A 82 -2.13 -3.88 -4.02
CA ARG A 82 -1.90 -4.64 -2.77
C ARG A 82 -1.96 -6.17 -2.95
N HIS A 83 -2.67 -6.64 -3.97
CA HIS A 83 -2.89 -8.05 -4.30
C HIS A 83 -1.94 -8.62 -5.37
N LEU A 84 -1.05 -7.80 -5.96
CA LEU A 84 0.09 -8.30 -6.76
C LEU A 84 1.21 -8.85 -5.85
N GLY A 85 0.82 -9.55 -4.78
CA GLY A 85 1.72 -10.23 -3.86
C GLY A 85 2.25 -11.56 -4.38
N ALA A 86 2.09 -11.84 -5.67
CA ALA A 86 2.71 -12.97 -6.35
C ALA A 86 3.31 -12.45 -7.66
N SER A 87 4.56 -11.98 -7.62
CA SER A 87 5.35 -11.87 -8.84
C SER A 87 5.41 -13.26 -9.46
N TYR A 88 5.09 -13.37 -10.76
CA TYR A 88 5.19 -14.63 -11.50
C TYR A 88 6.67 -14.94 -11.85
N GLY A 89 7.54 -14.89 -10.83
CA GLY A 89 8.98 -15.03 -10.99
C GLY A 89 9.72 -14.98 -9.66
N VAL A 90 10.90 -15.63 -9.62
CA VAL A 90 11.82 -15.57 -8.47
C VAL A 90 12.24 -14.10 -8.30
N VAL A 91 12.05 -13.56 -7.09
CA VAL A 91 12.51 -12.20 -6.77
C VAL A 91 14.02 -12.14 -7.00
N GLY A 92 14.45 -11.34 -7.97
CA GLY A 92 15.87 -11.17 -8.32
C GLY A 92 16.34 -11.93 -9.57
N GLU A 93 15.48 -12.69 -10.24
CA GLU A 93 15.79 -13.29 -11.56
C GLU A 93 14.98 -12.59 -12.66
N ARG A 94 15.63 -11.71 -13.42
CA ARG A 94 15.04 -11.03 -14.58
C ARG A 94 15.28 -11.88 -15.83
N PRO A 95 14.24 -12.49 -16.43
CA PRO A 95 14.40 -13.31 -17.63
C PRO A 95 15.07 -12.52 -18.76
N GLY A 96 16.15 -13.03 -19.31
CA GLY A 96 16.89 -12.40 -20.41
C GLY A 96 17.83 -11.25 -20.01
N ILE A 97 17.85 -10.82 -18.74
CA ILE A 97 18.81 -9.84 -18.22
C ILE A 97 19.84 -10.55 -17.34
N ASP A 98 19.39 -11.45 -16.46
CA ASP A 98 20.24 -12.18 -15.53
C ASP A 98 20.66 -13.54 -16.10
N ILE A 99 21.17 -13.55 -17.34
CA ILE A 99 21.76 -14.75 -17.93
C ILE A 99 23.03 -15.09 -17.13
N GLU A 100 23.12 -16.29 -16.55
CA GLU A 100 24.35 -16.80 -15.93
C GLU A 100 25.53 -16.58 -16.88
N VAL A 101 26.41 -15.63 -16.57
CA VAL A 101 27.74 -15.58 -17.17
C VAL A 101 28.52 -16.71 -16.52
N ARG A 102 28.40 -17.91 -17.11
CA ARG A 102 29.21 -19.05 -16.69
C ARG A 102 30.65 -18.82 -17.20
N PRO A 103 31.68 -18.99 -16.36
CA PRO A 103 33.08 -18.82 -16.75
C PRO A 103 33.54 -19.82 -17.81
#